data_AF-A0A183FD77-F1
#
_entry.id   AF-A0A183FD77-F1
#
_cell.length_a   1.000
_cell.length_b   1.000
_cell.length_c   1.000
_cell.angle_alpha   90.00
_cell.angle_beta   90.00
_cell.angle_gamma   90.00
#
_symmetry.space_group_name_H-M   'P 1'
#
loop_
_entity.id
_entity.type
_entity.pdbx_description
1 polymer ?
#
loop_
_entity_poly.entity_id
_entity_poly.type
_entity_poly.pdbx_seq_one_letter_code
_entity_poly.pdbx_strand_id
1 'polypeptide(L)'
;MNVLYEKLDGPEGEKFAILAKARHRASLHIRVVKTVKRADGRVLRKPIEVRERWEEYFKELLNEEFPRREAEEEQSMEGPIPP
;
A
#
# COMPACT_ATOMS: atom_id res chain seq x y z
N MET A 1 17.44 -27.72 26.49
CA MET A 1 17.05 -27.13 25.18
C MET A 1 15.71 -27.71 24.76
N ASN A 2 14.87 -26.95 24.05
CA ASN A 2 13.54 -27.40 23.66
C ASN A 2 13.65 -28.36 22.45
N VAL A 3 13.16 -29.58 22.59
CA VAL A 3 13.22 -30.67 21.59
C VAL A 3 12.71 -30.23 20.21
N LEU A 4 11.80 -29.25 20.18
CA LEU A 4 11.26 -28.69 18.95
C LEU A 4 12.31 -27.89 18.14
N TYR A 5 13.18 -27.12 18.81
CA TYR A 5 14.22 -26.33 18.14
C TYR A 5 15.38 -27.21 17.66
N GLU A 6 15.73 -28.26 18.41
CA GLU A 6 16.75 -29.22 17.97
C GLU A 6 16.34 -29.96 16.68
N LYS A 7 15.04 -30.26 16.53
CA LYS A 7 14.49 -30.84 15.29
C LYS A 7 14.46 -29.86 14.11
N LEU A 8 14.38 -28.56 14.38
CA LEU A 8 14.46 -27.52 13.35
C LEU A 8 15.88 -27.34 12.81
N ASP A 9 16.91 -27.56 13.63
CA ASP A 9 18.31 -27.55 13.19
C ASP A 9 18.75 -28.87 12.55
N GLY A 10 17.95 -29.93 12.70
CA GLY A 10 18.17 -31.22 12.07
C GLY A 10 17.68 -31.30 10.61
N PRO A 11 17.86 -32.46 9.94
CA PRO A 11 17.47 -32.67 8.54
C PRO A 11 15.96 -32.50 8.26
N GLU A 12 15.15 -32.59 9.32
CA GLU A 12 13.71 -32.41 9.26
C GLU A 12 13.31 -30.93 9.20
N GLY A 13 14.19 -30.02 9.64
CA GLY A 13 14.02 -28.58 9.62
C GLY A 13 13.67 -28.01 8.24
N GLU A 14 14.29 -28.55 7.19
CA GLU A 14 14.03 -28.10 5.81
C GLU A 14 12.58 -28.35 5.38
N LYS A 15 12.00 -29.49 5.78
CA LYS A 15 10.59 -29.82 5.50
C LYS A 15 9.65 -28.85 6.22
N PHE A 16 9.97 -28.49 7.46
CA PHE A 16 9.21 -27.49 8.21
C PHE A 16 9.33 -26.09 7.59
N ALA A 17 10.52 -25.71 7.11
CA ALA A 17 10.73 -24.45 6.42
C ALA A 17 9.94 -24.36 5.10
N ILE A 18 9.89 -25.45 4.33
CA ILE A 18 9.07 -25.53 3.11
C ILE A 18 7.58 -25.39 3.45
N LEU A 19 7.11 -26.11 4.48
CA LEU A 19 5.72 -26.05 4.93
C LEU A 19 5.34 -24.64 5.42
N ALA A 20 6.20 -24.00 6.21
CA ALA A 20 6.00 -22.64 6.69
C ALA A 20 5.92 -21.64 5.53
N LYS A 21 6.84 -21.72 4.56
CA LYS A 21 6.81 -20.90 3.33
C LYS A 21 5.55 -21.12 2.51
N ALA A 22 5.09 -22.38 2.38
CA ALA A 22 3.87 -22.71 1.66
C ALA A 22 2.62 -22.13 2.35
N ARG A 23 2.52 -22.27 3.68
CA ARG A 23 1.44 -21.67 4.48
C ARG A 23 1.42 -20.15 4.37
N HIS A 24 2.58 -19.51 4.49
CA HIS A 24 2.71 -18.07 4.32
C HIS A 24 2.26 -17.62 2.92
N ARG A 25 2.67 -18.31 1.85
CA ARG A 25 2.20 -18.01 0.49
C ARG A 25 0.69 -18.22 0.32
N ALA A 26 0.11 -19.19 1.02
CA ALA A 26 -1.32 -19.48 0.96
C ALA A 26 -2.15 -18.41 1.70
N SER A 27 -1.61 -17.79 2.76
CA SER A 27 -2.29 -16.73 3.51
C SER A 27 -2.28 -15.38 2.80
N LEU A 28 -1.43 -15.18 1.78
CA LEU A 28 -1.42 -13.96 0.99
C LEU A 28 -2.60 -13.96 -0.01
N HIS A 29 -3.59 -13.09 0.23
CA HIS A 29 -4.77 -12.92 -0.63
C HIS A 29 -4.42 -12.43 -2.04
N ILE A 30 -3.36 -11.63 -2.15
CA ILE A 30 -2.79 -11.17 -3.42
C ILE A 30 -1.38 -11.74 -3.51
N ARG A 31 -1.20 -12.79 -4.33
CA ARG A 31 0.12 -13.43 -4.50
C ARG A 31 1.06 -12.61 -5.37
N VAL A 32 0.49 -11.87 -6.35
CA VAL A 32 1.17 -10.89 -7.22
C VAL A 32 0.09 -9.92 -7.70
N VAL A 33 0.27 -8.60 -7.55
CA VAL A 33 -0.50 -7.61 -8.32
C VAL A 33 0.01 -7.71 -9.76
N LYS A 34 -0.62 -8.56 -10.58
CA LYS A 34 -0.12 -8.84 -11.93
C LYS A 34 -0.46 -7.75 -12.93
N THR A 35 -1.46 -6.94 -12.63
CA THR A 35 -1.99 -5.99 -13.60
C THR A 35 -2.58 -4.74 -12.97
N VAL A 36 -2.31 -3.59 -13.58
CA VAL A 36 -2.95 -2.31 -13.25
C VAL A 36 -3.45 -1.66 -14.53
N LYS A 37 -4.66 -1.09 -14.49
CA LYS A 37 -5.21 -0.33 -15.62
C LYS A 37 -4.71 1.11 -15.53
N ARG A 38 -4.15 1.62 -16.62
CA ARG A 38 -3.74 3.01 -16.76
C ARG A 38 -4.92 3.88 -17.22
N ALA A 39 -4.81 5.19 -17.06
CA ALA A 39 -5.87 6.15 -17.40
C ALA A 39 -6.27 6.08 -18.89
N ASP A 40 -5.32 5.77 -19.77
CA ASP A 40 -5.52 5.55 -21.22
C ASP A 40 -6.26 4.23 -21.55
N GLY A 41 -6.67 3.48 -20.53
CA GLY A 41 -7.38 2.21 -20.67
C GLY A 41 -6.49 0.98 -20.84
N ARG A 42 -5.16 1.14 -20.97
CA ARG A 42 -4.22 0.02 -21.16
C ARG A 42 -3.99 -0.74 -19.87
N VAL A 43 -3.80 -2.07 -19.97
CA VAL A 43 -3.49 -2.93 -18.83
C VAL A 43 -1.99 -3.18 -18.79
N LEU A 44 -1.33 -2.64 -17.77
CA LEU A 44 0.09 -2.85 -17.48
C LEU A 44 0.28 -4.22 -16.85
N ARG A 45 1.34 -4.93 -17.23
CA ARG A 45 1.65 -6.28 -16.71
C ARG A 45 3.07 -6.41 -16.18
N LYS A 46 3.99 -5.53 -16.61
CA LYS A 46 5.38 -5.59 -16.14
C LYS A 46 5.46 -5.00 -14.73
N PRO A 47 6.21 -5.62 -13.80
CA PRO A 47 6.31 -5.13 -12.43
C PRO A 47 6.80 -3.68 -12.31
N ILE A 48 7.74 -3.27 -13.17
CA ILE A 48 8.27 -1.89 -13.20
C ILE A 48 7.17 -0.91 -13.58
N GLU A 49 6.46 -1.16 -14.68
CA GLU A 49 5.35 -0.31 -15.16
C GLU A 49 4.22 -0.22 -14.12
N VAL A 50 3.89 -1.33 -13.45
CA VAL A 50 2.88 -1.36 -12.38
C VAL A 50 3.32 -0.49 -11.21
N ARG A 51 4.59 -0.56 -10.80
CA ARG A 51 5.14 0.26 -9.71
C ARG A 51 5.12 1.75 -10.05
N GLU A 52 5.61 2.11 -11.23
CA GLU A 52 5.62 3.50 -11.72
C GLU A 52 4.20 4.08 -11.77
N ARG A 53 3.22 3.29 -12.23
CA ARG A 53 1.82 3.73 -12.25
C ARG A 53 1.26 3.97 -10.84
N TRP A 54 1.62 3.15 -9.86
CA TRP A 54 1.22 3.35 -8.46
C TRP A 54 1.88 4.59 -7.86
N GLU A 55 3.15 4.83 -8.16
CA GLU A 55 3.87 6.03 -7.74
C GLU A 55 3.21 7.30 -8.29
N GLU A 56 2.89 7.32 -9.60
CA GLU A 56 2.15 8.40 -10.26
C GLU A 56 0.79 8.65 -9.58
N TYR A 57 0.01 7.58 -9.34
CA TYR A 57 -1.29 7.68 -8.68
C TYR A 57 -1.22 8.31 -7.29
N PHE A 58 -0.30 7.83 -6.44
CA PHE A 58 -0.17 8.34 -5.08
C PHE A 58 0.43 9.74 -5.05
N LYS A 59 1.28 10.08 -6.02
CA LYS A 59 1.83 11.42 -6.14
C LYS A 59 0.72 12.44 -6.42
N GLU A 60 -0.16 12.15 -7.37
CA GLU A 60 -1.35 12.98 -7.64
C GLU A 60 -2.26 13.04 -6.41
N LEU A 61 -2.66 11.88 -5.88
CA LEU A 61 -3.60 11.76 -4.76
C LEU A 61 -3.15 12.52 -3.49
N LEU A 62 -1.85 12.52 -3.19
CA LEU A 62 -1.32 13.05 -1.93
C LEU A 62 -0.74 14.46 -2.05
N ASN A 63 -0.35 14.90 -3.25
CA ASN A 63 0.29 16.20 -3.44
C ASN A 63 -0.55 17.21 -4.21
N GLU A 64 -1.52 16.76 -5.01
CA GLU A 64 -2.43 17.68 -5.69
C GLU A 64 -3.59 18.03 -4.77
N GLU A 65 -3.82 19.33 -4.61
CA GLU A 65 -4.94 19.83 -3.85
C GLU A 65 -6.22 19.60 -4.65
N PHE A 66 -7.15 18.83 -4.09
CA PHE A 66 -8.49 18.72 -4.66
C PHE A 66 -9.13 20.09 -4.74
N PRO A 67 -9.94 20.38 -5.78
CA PRO A 67 -10.65 21.65 -5.88
C PRO A 67 -11.37 21.98 -4.58
N ARG A 68 -10.81 22.93 -3.83
CA ARG A 68 -11.48 23.46 -2.65
C ARG A 68 -12.48 24.50 -3.13
N ARG A 69 -13.65 24.53 -2.49
CA ARG A 69 -14.47 25.74 -2.56
C ARG A 69 -13.63 26.86 -1.98
N GLU A 70 -13.49 27.95 -2.72
CA GLU A 70 -12.96 29.19 -2.16
C GLU A 70 -13.79 29.46 -0.91
N ALA A 71 -13.12 29.55 0.24
CA ALA A 71 -13.78 30.10 1.40
C ALA A 71 -14.19 31.50 0.97
N GLU A 72 -15.49 31.80 0.98
CA GLU A 72 -15.92 33.19 0.97
C GLU A 72 -15.11 33.85 2.07
N GLU A 73 -14.30 34.86 1.72
CA GLU A 73 -13.60 35.65 2.71
C GLU A 73 -14.67 36.11 3.70
N GLU A 74 -14.74 35.46 4.86
CA GLU A 74 -15.62 35.89 5.92
C GLU A 74 -15.20 37.32 6.19
N GLN A 75 -16.05 38.26 5.78
CA GLN A 75 -15.88 39.67 6.14
C GLN A 75 -15.60 39.65 7.64
N SER A 76 -14.41 40.13 8.01
CA SER A 76 -13.97 40.20 9.39
C SER A 76 -15.14 40.72 10.22
N MET A 77 -15.75 39.83 11.01
CA MET A 77 -16.76 40.19 12.00
C MET A 77 -15.99 40.85 13.13
N GLU A 78 -15.51 42.07 12.87
CA GLU A 78 -14.86 42.91 13.86
C GLU A 78 -15.88 43.06 14.99
N GLY A 79 -15.56 42.46 16.14
CA GLY A 79 -16.43 42.48 17.30
C GLY A 79 -16.75 43.92 17.71
N PRO A 80 -17.91 44.17 18.33
CA PRO A 80 -18.31 45.52 18.68
C PRO A 80 -17.23 46.22 19.50
N ILE A 81 -16.83 47.40 19.05
CA ILE A 81 -15.88 48.26 19.78
C ILE A 81 -16.63 48.80 21.02
N PRO A 82 -16.15 48.53 22.24
CA PRO A 82 -16.79 49.02 23.46
C PRO A 82 -16.65 50.56 23.60
N PRO A 83 -17.59 51.22 24.30
CA PRO A 83 -17.65 52.68 24.45
C PRO A 83 -16.52 53.25 25.32
#